data_AF-A0AAV8VJC6-F1
#
_entry.id   AF-A0AAV8VJC6-F1
#
_cell.length_a   1.000
_cell.length_b   1.000
_cell.length_c   1.000
_cell.angle_alpha   90.00
_cell.angle_beta   90.00
_cell.angle_gamma   90.00
#
_symmetry.space_group_name_H-M   'P 1'
#
loop_
_entity.id
_entity.type
_entity.pdbx_description
1 polymer ?
#
loop_
_entity_poly.entity_id
_entity_poly.type
_entity_poly.pdbx_seq_one_letter_code
_entity_poly.pdbx_strand_id
1 'polypeptide(L)'
;MVKNLLIIKKKDPTYFDHINITNIKLSLNAESFPTERMRLNFDNNDYNEAYFRYTEFQSSYLNCSEKRPILDYDIFKEHCSRRDENERPSTVDVRLEIEAAQGFPENIRAYCIIMHDCIMEYLPLDNIVNNLKA
;
A
#
# COMPACT_ATOMS: atom_id res chain seq x y z
N MET A 1 -39.32 9.71 25.26
CA MET A 1 -38.19 8.75 25.22
C MET A 1 -37.15 9.34 24.26
N VAL A 2 -36.18 10.10 24.78
CA VAL A 2 -35.17 10.79 23.97
C VAL A 2 -34.06 9.78 23.69
N LYS A 3 -33.88 9.40 22.42
CA LYS A 3 -32.75 8.57 21.99
C LYS A 3 -31.49 9.41 22.15
N ASN A 4 -30.65 9.04 23.11
CA ASN A 4 -29.26 9.50 23.16
C ASN A 4 -28.57 9.07 21.87
N LEU A 5 -28.38 10.02 20.97
CA LEU A 5 -27.54 9.83 19.80
C LEU A 5 -26.10 9.76 20.34
N LEU A 6 -25.58 8.55 20.50
CA LEU A 6 -24.16 8.32 20.73
C LEU A 6 -23.42 8.95 19.55
N ILE A 7 -22.85 10.14 19.76
CA ILE A 7 -21.88 10.73 18.85
C ILE A 7 -20.66 9.81 18.95
N ILE A 8 -20.60 8.83 18.03
CA ILE A 8 -19.40 8.02 17.85
C ILE A 8 -18.30 9.01 17.46
N LYS A 9 -17.32 9.23 18.35
CA LYS A 9 -16.08 9.93 18.01
C LYS A 9 -15.49 9.20 16.80
N LYS A 10 -15.62 9.80 15.63
CA LYS A 10 -15.08 9.25 14.39
C LYS A 10 -13.56 9.34 14.52
N LYS A 11 -12.89 8.19 14.53
CA LYS A 11 -11.43 8.12 14.49
C LYS A 11 -10.95 8.85 13.24
N ASP A 12 -9.90 9.66 13.38
CA ASP A 12 -9.31 10.38 12.27
C ASP A 12 -8.85 9.36 11.21
N PRO A 13 -9.45 9.37 10.00
CA PRO A 13 -9.16 8.37 8.97
C PRO A 13 -7.75 8.52 8.38
N THR A 14 -7.02 9.58 8.74
CA THR A 14 -5.62 9.77 8.35
C THR A 14 -4.65 9.02 9.27
N TYR A 15 -5.12 8.53 10.42
CA TYR A 15 -4.34 7.70 11.33
C TYR A 15 -4.72 6.23 11.17
N PHE A 16 -3.82 5.49 10.54
CA PHE A 16 -3.97 4.05 10.35
C PHE A 16 -3.43 3.31 11.57
N ASP A 17 -4.23 2.40 12.12
CA ASP A 17 -3.75 1.44 13.11
C ASP A 17 -3.02 0.29 12.43
N HIS A 18 -1.92 -0.15 13.02
CA HIS A 18 -1.20 -1.32 12.55
C HIS A 18 -1.96 -2.64 12.80
N ILE A 19 -2.99 -2.64 13.66
CA ILE A 19 -3.88 -3.78 14.03
C ILE A 19 -3.15 -5.12 14.24
N ASN A 20 -1.89 -5.07 14.68
CA ASN A 20 -0.99 -6.21 14.84
C ASN A 20 -0.84 -7.08 13.57
N ILE A 21 -0.84 -6.45 12.39
CA ILE A 21 -0.52 -7.12 11.12
C ILE A 21 0.87 -7.75 11.23
N THR A 22 0.97 -9.02 10.87
CA THR A 22 2.23 -9.76 10.81
C THR A 22 2.66 -10.03 9.38
N ASN A 23 1.72 -9.99 8.43
CA ASN A 23 1.99 -10.24 7.03
C ASN A 23 0.93 -9.60 6.12
N ILE A 24 1.38 -9.18 4.94
CA ILE A 24 0.54 -8.71 3.84
C ILE A 24 1.08 -9.37 2.58
N LYS A 25 0.20 -9.96 1.77
CA LYS A 25 0.54 -10.60 0.51
C LYS A 25 -0.42 -10.13 -0.57
N LEU A 26 0.12 -9.52 -1.60
CA LEU A 26 -0.58 -9.10 -2.81
C LEU A 26 -0.36 -10.16 -3.89
N SER A 27 -1.45 -10.71 -4.43
CA SER A 27 -1.39 -11.55 -5.62
C SER A 27 -2.01 -10.81 -6.80
N LEU A 28 -1.22 -10.68 -7.88
CA LEU A 28 -1.64 -10.14 -9.16
C LEU A 28 -1.71 -11.31 -10.14
N ASN A 29 -2.92 -11.70 -10.53
CA ASN A 29 -3.15 -12.95 -11.27
C ASN A 29 -2.52 -14.17 -10.55
N ALA A 30 -1.49 -14.78 -11.14
CA ALA A 30 -0.79 -15.95 -10.61
C ALA A 30 0.49 -15.61 -9.82
N GLU A 31 0.92 -14.35 -9.81
CA GLU A 31 2.14 -13.91 -9.12
C GLU A 31 1.82 -13.30 -7.76
N SER A 32 2.70 -13.51 -6.78
CA SER A 32 2.51 -13.02 -5.42
C SER A 32 3.72 -12.26 -4.87
N PHE A 33 3.43 -11.17 -4.17
CA PHE A 33 4.40 -10.23 -3.61
C PHE A 33 4.03 -9.85 -2.17
N PRO A 34 5.00 -9.80 -1.23
CA PRO A 34 6.31 -10.42 -1.35
C PRO A 34 6.19 -11.95 -1.48
N THR A 35 7.19 -12.58 -2.10
CA THR A 35 7.27 -14.04 -2.21
C THR A 35 7.39 -14.70 -0.83
N GLU A 36 8.15 -14.06 0.06
CA GLU A 36 8.34 -14.51 1.43
C GLU A 36 7.44 -13.75 2.41
N ARG A 37 7.19 -14.37 3.56
CA ARG A 37 6.36 -13.80 4.63
C ARG A 37 7.13 -12.70 5.36
N MET A 38 6.50 -11.55 5.60
CA MET A 38 7.19 -10.39 6.19
C MET A 38 7.53 -10.53 7.69
N ARG A 39 6.73 -11.29 8.44
CA ARG A 39 6.91 -11.51 9.91
C ARG A 39 7.01 -10.21 10.72
N LEU A 40 6.18 -9.21 10.39
CA LEU A 40 6.16 -7.91 11.06
C LEU A 40 5.84 -8.06 12.55
N ASN A 41 6.52 -7.27 13.39
CA ASN A 41 6.27 -7.22 14.83
C ASN A 41 6.39 -5.78 15.34
N PHE A 42 5.25 -5.08 15.33
CA PHE A 42 5.17 -3.68 15.74
C PHE A 42 5.42 -3.47 17.24
N ASP A 43 5.04 -4.44 18.09
CA ASP A 43 5.24 -4.37 19.55
C ASP A 43 6.74 -4.35 19.90
N ASN A 44 7.56 -5.06 19.12
CA ASN A 44 9.02 -5.09 19.25
C ASN A 44 9.72 -4.03 18.38
N ASN A 45 8.97 -3.13 17.75
CA ASN A 45 9.49 -2.12 16.82
C ASN A 45 10.29 -2.72 15.64
N ASP A 46 9.91 -3.93 15.21
CA ASP A 46 10.55 -4.66 14.12
C ASP A 46 9.84 -4.35 12.79
N TYR A 47 10.34 -3.28 12.15
CA TYR A 47 9.93 -2.83 10.83
C TYR A 47 10.98 -3.16 9.77
N ASN A 48 12.01 -3.95 10.11
CA ASN A 48 13.19 -4.11 9.25
C ASN A 48 12.84 -4.65 7.87
N GLU A 49 11.99 -5.68 7.79
CA GLU A 49 11.57 -6.25 6.51
C GLU A 49 10.72 -5.25 5.70
N ALA A 50 9.78 -4.55 6.34
CA ALA A 50 8.98 -3.52 5.68
C ALA A 50 9.84 -2.37 5.15
N TYR A 51 10.81 -1.91 5.94
CA TYR A 51 11.73 -0.85 5.55
C TYR A 51 12.68 -1.31 4.45
N PHE A 52 13.23 -2.51 4.55
CA PHE A 52 14.06 -3.10 3.49
C PHE A 52 13.32 -3.10 2.15
N ARG A 53 12.09 -3.62 2.14
CA ARG A 53 11.23 -3.63 0.92
C ARG A 53 10.94 -2.22 0.41
N TYR A 54 10.68 -1.27 1.30
CA TYR A 54 10.53 0.14 0.95
C TYR A 54 11.79 0.70 0.26
N THR A 55 12.98 0.42 0.80
CA THR A 55 14.25 0.87 0.20
C THR A 55 14.59 0.18 -1.12
N GLU A 56 14.16 -1.07 -1.31
CA GLU A 56 14.36 -1.80 -2.58
C GLU A 56 13.42 -1.31 -3.69
N PHE A 57 12.22 -0.86 -3.33
CA PHE A 57 11.14 -0.58 -4.28
C PHE A 57 11.58 0.39 -5.39
N GLN A 58 12.16 1.54 -5.03
CA GLN A 58 12.52 2.57 -6.00
C GLN A 58 13.58 2.07 -7.00
N SER A 59 14.64 1.43 -6.50
CA SER A 59 15.71 0.87 -7.35
C SER A 59 15.16 -0.21 -8.28
N SER A 60 14.28 -1.09 -7.77
CA SER A 60 13.63 -2.14 -8.56
C SER A 60 12.70 -1.57 -9.62
N TYR A 61 11.97 -0.51 -9.30
CA TYR A 61 11.00 0.11 -10.21
C TYR A 61 11.67 0.87 -11.35
N LEU A 62 12.69 1.67 -11.02
CA LEU A 62 13.41 2.51 -11.99
C LEU A 62 14.55 1.77 -12.70
N ASN A 63 14.74 0.46 -12.43
CA ASN A 63 15.90 -0.31 -12.87
C ASN A 63 17.23 0.42 -12.58
N CYS A 64 17.35 1.00 -11.39
CA CYS A 64 18.51 1.77 -10.96
C CYS A 64 19.26 1.02 -9.85
N SER A 65 20.59 1.02 -9.90
CA SER A 65 21.43 0.37 -8.88
C SER A 65 21.51 1.15 -7.56
N GLU A 66 21.23 2.45 -7.59
CA GLU A 66 21.28 3.30 -6.40
C GLU A 66 19.94 3.32 -5.67
N LYS A 67 19.98 3.05 -4.37
CA LYS A 67 18.83 3.19 -3.47
C LYS A 67 18.80 4.61 -2.93
N ARG A 68 17.71 5.34 -3.16
CA ARG A 68 17.52 6.70 -2.66
C ARG A 68 16.20 6.80 -1.89
N PRO A 69 16.09 6.13 -0.73
CA PRO A 69 14.87 6.19 0.08
C PRO A 69 14.62 7.63 0.54
N ILE A 70 13.36 8.03 0.49
CA ILE A 70 12.92 9.39 0.85
C ILE A 70 12.82 9.52 2.39
N LEU A 71 12.42 8.43 3.05
CA LEU A 71 12.28 8.35 4.50
C LEU A 71 13.43 7.50 5.05
N ASP A 72 14.05 7.96 6.14
CA ASP A 72 14.91 7.10 6.95
C ASP A 72 14.08 6.13 7.80
N TYR A 73 14.74 5.20 8.49
CA TYR A 73 14.05 4.18 9.29
C TYR A 73 13.15 4.76 10.39
N ASP A 74 13.58 5.85 11.02
CA ASP A 74 12.85 6.44 12.15
C ASP A 74 11.58 7.15 11.68
N ILE A 75 11.71 7.94 10.61
CA ILE A 75 10.58 8.63 9.96
C ILE A 75 9.65 7.61 9.28
N PHE A 76 10.20 6.54 8.68
CA PHE A 76 9.41 5.47 8.07
C PHE A 76 8.50 4.79 9.09
N LYS A 77 8.97 4.52 10.32
CA LYS A 77 8.12 3.93 11.36
C LYS A 77 6.91 4.79 11.69
N GLU A 78 7.09 6.11 11.73
CA GLU A 78 6.01 7.06 12.01
C GLU A 78 5.04 7.24 10.83
N HIS A 79 5.53 7.02 9.61
CA HIS A 79 4.83 7.36 8.37
C HIS A 79 4.61 6.20 7.39
N CYS A 80 4.82 4.94 7.81
CA CYS A 80 4.53 3.73 7.02
C CYS A 80 3.06 3.67 6.52
N SER A 81 2.24 4.62 6.95
CA SER A 81 0.82 4.80 6.67
C SER A 81 0.47 6.06 5.85
N ARG A 82 1.42 6.82 5.26
CA ARG A 82 1.08 8.11 4.63
C ARG A 82 1.74 8.45 3.27
N ARG A 83 0.88 8.93 2.34
CA ARG A 83 1.04 9.66 1.04
C ARG A 83 1.21 8.85 -0.25
N ASP A 84 0.77 9.27 -1.45
CA ASP A 84 -0.17 10.31 -1.97
C ASP A 84 -0.66 9.84 -3.39
N GLU A 85 -1.63 10.54 -3.97
CA GLU A 85 -2.66 10.15 -4.97
C GLU A 85 -2.27 10.07 -6.48
N ASN A 86 -2.91 9.19 -7.27
CA ASN A 86 -3.81 9.52 -8.43
C ASN A 86 -4.16 8.35 -9.42
N GLU A 87 -5.43 8.35 -9.85
CA GLU A 87 -6.19 7.82 -11.04
C GLU A 87 -5.55 6.82 -12.04
N ARG A 88 -6.21 5.85 -12.71
CA ARG A 88 -7.47 5.06 -12.70
C ARG A 88 -7.11 3.71 -13.40
N PRO A 89 -7.61 2.54 -12.97
CA PRO A 89 -7.04 1.25 -13.39
C PRO A 89 -7.68 0.62 -14.64
N SER A 90 -6.90 -0.22 -15.30
CA SER A 90 -7.36 -1.29 -16.22
C SER A 90 -7.54 -2.61 -15.45
N THR A 91 -8.30 -3.57 -15.99
CA THR A 91 -8.68 -4.81 -15.29
C THR A 91 -7.51 -5.78 -15.07
N VAL A 92 -7.09 -5.90 -13.80
CA VAL A 92 -6.16 -6.92 -13.27
C VAL A 92 -6.89 -7.64 -12.13
N ASP A 93 -6.76 -8.97 -12.04
CA ASP A 93 -7.25 -9.70 -10.87
C ASP A 93 -6.30 -9.49 -9.69
N VAL A 94 -6.82 -8.86 -8.64
CA VAL A 94 -6.05 -8.49 -7.46
C VAL A 94 -6.61 -9.23 -6.25
N ARG A 95 -5.75 -9.96 -5.54
CA ARG A 95 -6.07 -10.57 -4.26
C ARG A 95 -5.11 -10.06 -3.18
N LEU A 96 -5.67 -9.46 -2.13
CA LEU A 96 -4.91 -9.03 -0.96
C LEU A 96 -5.19 -9.96 0.23
N GLU A 97 -4.14 -10.54 0.80
CA GLU A 97 -4.19 -11.39 1.98
C GLU A 97 -3.49 -10.67 3.12
N ILE A 98 -4.16 -10.54 4.26
CA ILE A 98 -3.65 -9.85 5.45
C ILE A 98 -3.74 -10.82 6.62
N GLU A 99 -2.64 -10.95 7.35
CA GLU A 99 -2.56 -11.76 8.56
C GLU A 99 -2.21 -10.86 9.73
N ALA A 100 -2.84 -11.10 10.88
CA ALA A 100 -2.58 -10.38 12.12
C ALA A 100 -2.31 -11.36 13.26
N ALA A 101 -1.53 -10.93 14.25
CA ALA A 101 -1.22 -11.73 15.44
C ALA A 101 -2.45 -11.94 16.34
N GLN A 102 -3.46 -11.08 16.21
CA GLN A 102 -4.71 -11.12 16.96
C GLN A 102 -5.89 -11.06 15.99
N GLY A 103 -7.08 -11.43 16.46
CA GLY A 103 -8.29 -11.29 15.68
C GLY A 103 -8.55 -9.83 15.31
N PHE A 104 -9.02 -9.61 14.08
CA PHE A 104 -9.43 -8.30 13.61
C PHE A 104 -10.56 -7.73 14.50
N PRO A 105 -10.40 -6.53 15.11
CA PRO A 105 -11.48 -5.88 15.83
C PRO A 105 -12.71 -5.59 14.94
N GLU A 106 -13.86 -5.32 15.57
CA GLU A 106 -15.06 -4.90 14.84
C GLU A 106 -14.85 -3.55 14.14
N ASN A 107 -15.56 -3.32 13.04
CA ASN A 107 -15.58 -2.06 12.27
C ASN A 107 -14.24 -1.64 11.61
N ILE A 108 -13.38 -2.60 11.24
CA ILE A 108 -12.17 -2.30 10.45
C ILE A 108 -12.50 -1.88 9.03
N ARG A 109 -11.70 -0.97 8.50
CA ARG A 109 -11.63 -0.63 7.08
C ARG A 109 -10.20 -0.76 6.60
N ALA A 110 -9.99 -1.52 5.54
CA ALA A 110 -8.73 -1.57 4.83
C ALA A 110 -8.84 -0.68 3.58
N TYR A 111 -7.76 0.03 3.27
CA TYR A 111 -7.63 0.85 2.06
C TYR A 111 -6.41 0.35 1.29
N CYS A 112 -6.52 0.25 -0.04
CA CYS A 112 -5.44 -0.17 -0.92
C CYS A 112 -5.43 0.72 -2.16
N ILE A 113 -4.24 1.13 -2.60
CA ILE A 113 -4.00 1.89 -3.83
C ILE A 113 -3.05 1.07 -4.68
N ILE A 114 -3.39 0.85 -5.95
CA ILE A 114 -2.59 0.12 -6.92
C ILE A 114 -2.13 1.11 -7.98
N MET A 115 -0.82 1.15 -8.21
CA MET A 115 -0.18 2.03 -9.19
C MET A 115 0.53 1.16 -10.23
N HIS A 116 0.39 1.52 -11.51
CA HIS A 116 1.12 0.90 -12.61
C HIS A 116 1.51 1.99 -13.63
N ASP A 117 2.73 1.93 -14.17
CA ASP A 117 3.10 2.82 -15.29
C ASP A 117 2.43 2.36 -16.58
N CYS A 118 2.04 3.31 -17.42
CA CYS A 118 1.77 3.06 -18.83
C CYS A 118 2.30 4.22 -19.67
N ILE A 119 2.86 3.91 -20.84
CA ILE A 119 3.25 4.92 -21.81
C ILE A 119 2.06 5.07 -22.76
N MET A 120 1.63 6.31 -22.98
CA MET A 120 0.55 6.61 -23.92
C MET A 120 1.04 7.59 -24.97
N GLU A 121 0.64 7.34 -26.21
CA GLU A 121 0.79 8.28 -27.32
C GLU A 121 -0.52 9.03 -27.50
N TYR A 122 -0.46 10.37 -27.51
CA TYR A 122 -1.59 11.21 -27.85
C TYR A 122 -1.37 11.83 -29.22
N LEU A 123 -2.32 11.57 -30.13
CA LEU A 123 -2.37 12.14 -31.48
C LEU A 123 -3.38 13.31 -31.48
N PRO A 124 -2.93 14.56 -31.30
CA PRO A 124 -3.82 15.70 -31.05
C PRO A 124 -4.69 16.07 -32.24
N LEU A 125 -4.25 15.80 -33.47
CA LEU A 125 -5.01 16.11 -34.68
C LEU A 125 -6.24 15.20 -34.84
N ASP A 126 -6.13 13.96 -34.37
CA ASP A 126 -7.17 12.93 -34.51
C ASP A 126 -7.93 12.70 -33.20
N ASN A 127 -7.50 13.33 -32.09
CA ASN A 127 -7.97 13.08 -30.72
C ASN A 127 -7.90 11.60 -30.31
N ILE A 128 -6.86 10.91 -30.77
CA ILE A 128 -6.62 9.49 -30.48
C ILE A 128 -5.61 9.37 -29.34
N VAL A 129 -5.88 8.47 -28.39
CA VAL A 129 -4.94 8.06 -27.34
C VAL A 129 -4.63 6.58 -27.54
N ASN A 130 -3.37 6.26 -27.84
CA ASN A 130 -2.89 4.89 -27.99
C ASN A 130 -2.12 4.47 -26.74
N ASN A 131 -2.34 3.25 -26.27
CA ASN A 131 -1.47 2.64 -25.28
C ASN A 131 -0.22 2.11 -25.99
N LEU A 132 0.95 2.66 -25.65
CA LEU A 132 2.22 2.13 -26.10
C LEU A 132 2.61 1.02 -25.12
N LYS A 133 2.45 -0.23 -25.56
CA LYS A 133 3.02 -1.37 -24.84
C LYS A 133 4.54 -1.21 -24.85
N ALA A 134 5.14 -1.16 -23.66
CA ALA A 134 6.58 -1.33 -23.50
C ALA A 134 7.00 -2.74 -23.95
#